data_AF-A0A820E406-F1
#
_entry.id   AF-A0A820E406-F1
#
_cell.length_a   1.000
_cell.length_b   1.000
_cell.length_c   1.000
_cell.angle_alpha   90.00
_cell.angle_beta   90.00
_cell.angle_gamma   90.00
#
_symmetry.space_group_name_H-M   'P 1'
#
loop_
_entity.id
_entity.type
_entity.pdbx_description
1 polymer ?
#
loop_
_entity_poly.entity_id
_entity_poly.type
_entity_poly.pdbx_seq_one_letter_code
_entity_poly.pdbx_strand_id
1 'polypeptide(L)'
;MDIPTNNRQFYKILNDDDLLYQLIRDQNLAKKSDDHTCHCGSSMTDGTRKKKLRDGTTKIYPTMRCTNKLCRNQLSVRKNTFFSFTDSLDRPNSKLDIRTIMELIWLWCLETPSIKIAKLVEVSQAIVVDWTNFLRDVCQKK
;
A
#
# COMPACT_ATOMS: atom_id res chain seq x y z
N MET A 1 -22.92 2.69 18.23
CA MET A 1 -22.52 1.97 17.00
C MET A 1 -21.49 0.95 17.44
N ASP A 2 -21.94 -0.27 17.73
CA ASP A 2 -21.05 -1.34 18.16
C ASP A 2 -20.25 -1.84 16.96
N ILE A 3 -18.94 -1.69 17.08
CA ILE A 3 -18.00 -2.14 16.07
C ILE A 3 -17.67 -3.60 16.42
N PRO A 4 -18.00 -4.59 15.57
CA PRO A 4 -17.72 -6.01 15.84
C PRO A 4 -16.24 -6.23 16.17
N THR A 5 -15.97 -7.15 17.11
CA THR A 5 -14.64 -7.43 17.70
C THR A 5 -13.52 -7.65 16.67
N ASN A 6 -13.86 -8.12 15.46
CA ASN A 6 -12.95 -8.32 14.32
C ASN A 6 -12.35 -6.99 13.79
N ASN A 7 -13.14 -5.91 13.77
CA ASN A 7 -12.67 -4.60 13.33
C ASN A 7 -11.60 -4.02 14.27
N ARG A 8 -11.68 -4.30 15.59
CA ARG A 8 -10.71 -3.77 16.56
C ARG A 8 -9.32 -4.32 16.31
N GLN A 9 -9.21 -5.58 15.90
CA GLN A 9 -7.93 -6.19 15.52
C GLN A 9 -7.40 -5.62 14.21
N PHE A 10 -8.26 -5.46 13.21
CA PHE A 10 -7.87 -4.82 11.94
C PHE A 10 -7.34 -3.40 12.17
N TYR A 11 -8.07 -2.57 12.90
CA TYR A 11 -7.63 -1.20 13.21
C TYR A 11 -6.38 -1.16 14.10
N LYS A 12 -6.13 -2.17 14.92
CA LYS A 12 -4.85 -2.30 15.64
C LYS A 12 -3.69 -2.48 14.66
N ILE A 13 -3.83 -3.40 13.69
CA ILE A 13 -2.82 -3.63 12.64
C ILE A 13 -2.67 -2.38 11.76
N LEU A 14 -3.78 -1.78 11.35
CA LEU A 14 -3.81 -0.60 10.49
C LEU A 14 -3.04 0.58 11.12
N ASN A 15 -3.12 0.72 12.44
CA ASN A 15 -2.51 1.83 13.16
C ASN A 15 -1.04 1.63 13.52
N ASP A 16 -0.54 0.41 13.43
CA ASP A 16 0.84 0.03 13.72
C ASP A 16 1.57 -0.28 12.40
N ASP A 17 2.48 0.62 12.00
CA ASP A 17 3.16 0.51 10.71
C ASP A 17 3.98 -0.79 10.62
N ASP A 18 4.59 -1.27 11.71
CA ASP A 18 5.38 -2.51 11.69
C ASP A 18 4.47 -3.73 11.48
N LEU A 19 3.34 -3.80 12.21
CA LEU A 19 2.36 -4.88 12.01
C LEU A 19 1.74 -4.85 10.61
N LEU A 20 1.45 -3.67 10.09
CA LEU A 20 0.89 -3.48 8.75
C LEU A 20 1.85 -4.00 7.66
N TYR A 21 3.13 -3.63 7.75
CA TYR A 21 4.11 -4.07 6.76
C TYR A 21 4.51 -5.54 6.95
N GLN A 22 4.46 -6.07 8.17
CA GLN A 22 4.62 -7.49 8.43
C GLN A 22 3.49 -8.28 7.76
N LEU A 23 2.22 -7.89 7.96
CA LEU A 23 1.07 -8.51 7.28
C LEU A 23 1.24 -8.50 5.75
N ILE A 24 1.63 -7.35 5.19
CA ILE A 24 1.83 -7.21 3.75
C ILE A 24 2.93 -8.16 3.22
N ARG A 25 4.02 -8.34 3.98
CA ARG A 25 5.09 -9.29 3.63
C ARG A 25 4.61 -10.74 3.75
N ASP A 26 3.93 -11.09 4.83
CA ASP A 26 3.46 -12.45 5.09
C ASP A 26 2.44 -12.91 4.05
N GLN A 27 1.62 -11.99 3.53
CA GLN A 27 0.64 -12.26 2.48
C GLN A 27 1.24 -12.17 1.05
N ASN A 28 2.56 -11.99 0.90
CA ASN A 28 3.25 -11.78 -0.38
C ASN A 28 2.65 -10.61 -1.21
N LEU A 29 2.08 -9.60 -0.56
CA LEU A 29 1.50 -8.42 -1.20
C LEU A 29 2.53 -7.32 -1.46
N ALA A 30 3.74 -7.45 -0.91
CA ALA A 30 4.92 -6.67 -1.28
C ALA A 30 6.03 -7.57 -1.81
N LYS A 31 6.86 -7.05 -2.73
CA LYS A 31 8.04 -7.76 -3.21
C LYS A 31 9.14 -7.77 -2.16
N LYS A 32 9.87 -8.88 -2.08
CA LYS A 32 11.10 -8.95 -1.30
C LYS A 32 12.22 -8.27 -2.09
N SER A 33 13.24 -7.76 -1.39
CA SER A 33 14.42 -7.17 -2.03
C SER A 33 15.08 -8.12 -3.05
N ASP A 34 15.01 -9.42 -2.75
CA ASP A 34 15.66 -10.47 -3.52
C ASP A 34 14.96 -10.72 -4.88
N ASP A 35 13.70 -10.28 -5.01
CA ASP A 35 12.91 -10.38 -6.24
C ASP A 35 13.15 -9.22 -7.21
N HIS A 36 14.11 -8.32 -6.92
CA HIS A 36 14.35 -7.13 -7.71
C HIS A 36 15.83 -6.88 -7.99
N THR A 37 16.17 -6.81 -9.27
CA THR A 37 17.44 -6.28 -9.73
C THR A 37 17.31 -4.79 -9.97
N CYS A 38 18.28 -4.01 -9.48
CA CYS A 38 18.35 -2.60 -9.82
C CYS A 38 18.61 -2.42 -11.32
N HIS A 39 18.21 -1.27 -11.89
CA HIS A 39 18.53 -0.94 -13.28
C HIS A 39 20.04 -0.92 -13.59
N CYS A 40 20.89 -0.78 -12.56
CA CYS A 40 22.35 -0.86 -12.69
C CYS A 40 22.90 -2.29 -12.64
N GLY A 41 22.04 -3.31 -12.62
CA GLY A 41 22.41 -4.73 -12.56
C GLY A 41 22.73 -5.26 -11.17
N SER A 42 22.84 -4.39 -10.15
CA SER A 42 23.12 -4.82 -8.77
C SER A 42 21.86 -5.30 -8.04
N SER A 43 22.06 -6.18 -7.05
CA SER A 43 20.99 -6.62 -6.14
C SER A 43 20.48 -5.48 -5.25
N MET A 44 19.26 -5.63 -4.75
CA MET A 44 18.64 -4.72 -3.80
C MET A 44 18.63 -5.33 -2.40
N THR A 45 18.61 -4.50 -1.36
CA THR A 45 18.46 -4.90 0.04
C THR A 45 17.34 -4.12 0.70
N ASP A 46 16.68 -4.71 1.68
CA ASP A 46 15.68 -4.01 2.49
C ASP A 46 16.25 -2.77 3.20
N GLY A 47 15.44 -1.74 3.33
CA GLY A 47 15.77 -0.51 4.03
C GLY A 47 14.54 0.33 4.32
N THR A 48 14.74 1.49 4.91
CA THR A 48 13.65 2.41 5.25
C THR A 48 13.94 3.83 4.79
N ARG A 49 12.87 4.58 4.49
CA ARG A 49 12.88 6.01 4.24
C ARG A 49 12.04 6.71 5.28
N LYS A 50 12.62 7.70 5.95
CA LYS A 50 11.89 8.58 6.88
C LYS A 50 11.39 9.80 6.12
N LYS A 51 10.15 10.22 6.37
CA LYS A 51 9.57 11.45 5.83
C LYS A 51 8.86 12.20 6.95
N LYS A 52 9.18 13.48 7.12
CA LYS A 52 8.46 14.37 8.03
C LYS A 52 7.18 14.84 7.35
N LEU A 53 6.06 14.68 8.04
CA LEU A 53 4.74 15.11 7.60
C LEU A 53 4.49 16.57 8.03
N ARG A 54 3.42 17.17 7.50
CA ARG A 54 3.06 18.58 7.78
C ARG A 54 2.67 18.81 9.24
N ASP A 55 2.13 17.79 9.89
CA ASP A 55 1.78 17.77 11.31
C ASP A 55 3.00 17.64 12.25
N GLY A 56 4.22 17.57 11.69
CA GLY A 56 5.46 17.43 12.44
C GLY A 56 5.84 15.98 12.78
N THR A 57 4.95 15.01 12.53
CA THR A 57 5.23 13.59 12.76
C THR A 57 6.21 13.05 11.72
N THR A 58 6.93 11.98 12.06
CA THR A 58 7.83 11.29 11.13
C THR A 58 7.24 9.94 10.79
N LYS A 59 6.98 9.70 9.50
CA LYS A 59 6.54 8.41 9.00
C LYS A 59 7.69 7.64 8.39
N ILE A 60 7.74 6.33 8.67
CA ILE A 60 8.76 5.41 8.16
C ILE A 60 8.13 4.58 7.05
N TYR A 61 8.79 4.57 5.89
CA TYR A 61 8.36 3.80 4.72
C TYR A 61 9.39 2.73 4.41
N PRO A 62 9.00 1.45 4.34
CA PRO A 62 9.86 0.40 3.83
C PRO A 62 10.20 0.62 2.37
N THR A 63 11.44 0.31 2.03
CA THR A 63 12.01 0.51 0.71
C THR A 63 13.01 -0.60 0.40
N MET A 64 13.34 -0.74 -0.87
CA MET A 64 14.46 -1.54 -1.33
C MET A 64 15.54 -0.58 -1.80
N ARG A 65 16.77 -0.77 -1.33
CA ARG A 65 17.93 0.08 -1.67
C ARG A 65 18.93 -0.73 -2.49
N CYS A 66 19.46 -0.11 -3.55
CA CYS A 66 20.52 -0.72 -4.34
C CYS A 66 21.79 -0.91 -3.49
N THR A 67 22.38 -2.10 -3.58
CA THR A 67 23.65 -2.44 -2.90
C THR A 67 24.83 -1.62 -3.42
N ASN A 68 24.82 -1.28 -4.71
CA ASN A 68 25.80 -0.37 -5.30
C ASN A 68 25.59 1.07 -4.78
N LYS A 69 26.51 1.51 -3.91
CA LYS A 69 26.50 2.83 -3.25
C LYS A 69 26.60 4.01 -4.23
N LEU A 70 27.14 3.81 -5.43
CA LEU A 70 27.24 4.85 -6.47
C LEU A 70 25.90 5.06 -7.17
N CYS A 71 25.13 3.99 -7.37
CA CYS A 71 23.82 4.05 -8.01
C CYS A 71 22.80 4.83 -7.17
N ARG A 72 22.85 4.68 -5.83
CA ARG A 72 21.96 5.36 -4.86
C ARG A 72 20.46 5.19 -5.12
N ASN A 73 20.07 4.29 -6.01
CA ASN A 73 18.67 4.06 -6.35
C ASN A 73 17.93 3.40 -5.18
N GLN A 74 16.67 3.81 -5.01
CA GLN A 74 15.78 3.34 -3.96
C GLN A 74 14.37 3.19 -4.52
N LEU A 75 13.75 2.04 -4.29
CA LEU A 75 12.40 1.72 -4.74
C LEU A 75 11.48 1.51 -3.54
N SER A 76 10.19 1.81 -3.71
CA SER A 76 9.19 1.40 -2.73
C SER A 76 9.00 -0.12 -2.80
N VAL A 77 8.81 -0.78 -1.65
CA VAL A 77 8.41 -2.20 -1.59
C VAL A 77 7.08 -2.48 -2.31
N ARG A 78 6.29 -1.43 -2.58
CA ARG A 78 5.03 -1.49 -3.32
C ARG A 78 5.20 -1.49 -4.84
N LYS A 79 6.41 -1.19 -5.36
CA LYS A 79 6.60 -1.03 -6.82
C LYS A 79 6.38 -2.36 -7.54
N ASN A 80 5.55 -2.35 -8.58
CA ASN A 80 5.18 -3.52 -9.38
C ASN A 80 4.57 -4.66 -8.52
N THR A 81 3.72 -4.28 -7.57
CA THR A 81 2.93 -5.17 -6.70
C THR A 81 1.44 -4.88 -6.86
N PHE A 82 0.61 -5.65 -6.16
CA PHE A 82 -0.83 -5.36 -6.04
C PHE A 82 -1.11 -3.89 -5.62
N PHE A 83 -0.27 -3.30 -4.77
CA PHE A 83 -0.46 -1.93 -4.28
C PHE A 83 -0.01 -0.81 -5.22
N SER A 84 0.67 -1.13 -6.33
CA SER A 84 1.14 -0.12 -7.29
C SER A 84 0.08 0.34 -8.29
N PHE A 85 -1.21 0.08 -8.03
CA PHE A 85 -2.37 0.46 -8.86
C PHE A 85 -2.04 1.50 -9.92
N THR A 86 -2.04 1.05 -11.16
CA THR A 86 -1.89 1.90 -12.34
C THR A 86 -3.27 2.26 -12.87
N ASP A 87 -3.46 3.51 -13.31
CA ASP A 87 -4.71 3.90 -13.96
C ASP A 87 -4.91 3.15 -15.30
N SER A 88 -6.03 3.37 -15.98
CA SER A 88 -6.29 2.80 -17.31
C SER A 88 -5.27 3.19 -18.39
N LEU A 89 -4.33 4.09 -18.08
CA LEU A 89 -3.22 4.54 -18.93
C LEU A 89 -1.86 4.06 -18.41
N ASP A 90 -1.85 3.05 -17.53
CA ASP A 90 -0.68 2.44 -16.90
C ASP A 90 0.19 3.42 -16.07
N ARG A 91 -0.39 4.54 -15.60
CA ARG A 91 0.32 5.51 -14.77
C ARG A 91 0.20 5.13 -13.30
N PRO A 92 1.28 5.12 -12.51
CA PRO A 92 1.22 4.80 -11.08
C PRO A 92 0.31 5.80 -10.34
N ASN A 93 -0.87 5.36 -9.91
CA ASN A 93 -1.92 6.27 -9.43
C ASN A 93 -2.28 6.11 -7.95
N SER A 94 -1.72 5.16 -7.21
CA SER A 94 -1.88 5.17 -5.75
C SER A 94 -0.88 6.12 -5.07
N LYS A 95 -1.09 7.43 -5.24
CA LYS A 95 -0.52 8.44 -4.31
C LYS A 95 -1.04 8.26 -2.88
N LEU A 96 -1.96 7.32 -2.67
CA LEU A 96 -2.46 6.90 -1.38
C LEU A 96 -1.38 6.22 -0.54
N ASP A 97 -1.47 6.48 0.74
CA ASP A 97 -0.71 5.74 1.75
C ASP A 97 -1.21 4.29 1.83
N ILE A 98 -0.31 3.37 2.19
CA ILE A 98 -0.67 1.95 2.29
C ILE A 98 -1.77 1.69 3.31
N ARG A 99 -1.81 2.48 4.39
CA ARG A 99 -2.85 2.43 5.41
C ARG A 99 -4.21 2.72 4.78
N THR A 100 -4.30 3.82 4.04
CA THR A 100 -5.49 4.26 3.32
C THR A 100 -5.97 3.19 2.34
N ILE A 101 -5.04 2.56 1.59
CA ILE A 101 -5.38 1.48 0.65
C ILE A 101 -5.94 0.27 1.39
N MET A 102 -5.30 -0.17 2.48
CA MET A 102 -5.73 -1.34 3.24
C MET A 102 -7.09 -1.12 3.91
N GLU A 103 -7.35 0.07 4.45
CA GLU A 103 -8.65 0.43 5.00
C GLU A 103 -9.74 0.45 3.93
N LEU A 104 -9.45 1.02 2.75
CA LEU A 104 -10.36 1.01 1.61
C LEU A 104 -10.74 -0.42 1.22
N ILE A 105 -9.75 -1.30 1.06
CA ILE A 105 -9.96 -2.72 0.69
C ILE A 105 -10.80 -3.42 1.76
N TRP A 106 -10.48 -3.22 3.03
CA TRP A 106 -11.25 -3.80 4.14
C TRP A 106 -12.72 -3.37 4.11
N LEU A 107 -12.99 -2.07 3.96
CA LEU A 107 -14.35 -1.56 3.87
C LEU A 107 -15.09 -2.07 2.63
N TRP A 108 -14.37 -2.23 1.50
CA TRP A 108 -14.93 -2.84 0.30
C TRP A 108 -15.30 -4.31 0.50
N CYS A 109 -14.46 -5.09 1.19
CA CYS A 109 -14.75 -6.48 1.56
C CYS A 109 -15.97 -6.59 2.51
N LEU A 110 -16.25 -5.55 3.29
CA LEU A 110 -17.46 -5.43 4.11
C LEU A 110 -18.68 -4.90 3.33
N GLU A 111 -18.61 -4.87 2.00
CA GLU A 111 -19.67 -4.39 1.10
C GLU A 111 -20.11 -2.96 1.42
N THR A 112 -19.19 -2.14 1.95
CA THR A 112 -19.49 -0.75 2.29
C THR A 112 -19.72 0.07 1.00
N PRO A 113 -20.79 0.88 0.90
CA PRO A 113 -21.02 1.72 -0.27
C PRO A 113 -19.86 2.69 -0.54
N SER A 114 -19.46 2.87 -1.80
CA SER A 114 -18.31 3.71 -2.21
C SER A 114 -18.36 5.14 -1.65
N ILE A 115 -19.57 5.73 -1.58
CA ILE A 115 -19.80 7.06 -0.99
C ILE A 115 -19.38 7.10 0.49
N LYS A 116 -19.67 6.04 1.23
CA LYS A 116 -19.34 5.91 2.66
C LYS A 116 -17.85 5.61 2.84
N ILE A 117 -17.27 4.77 1.99
CA ILE A 117 -15.81 4.52 1.99
C ILE A 117 -15.04 5.83 1.77
N ALA A 118 -15.43 6.62 0.77
CA ALA A 118 -14.77 7.90 0.47
C ALA A 118 -14.76 8.85 1.68
N LYS A 119 -15.87 8.88 2.44
CA LYS A 119 -15.98 9.67 3.68
C LYS A 119 -15.10 9.13 4.81
N LEU A 120 -15.10 7.82 5.02
CA LEU A 120 -14.34 7.18 6.11
C LEU A 120 -12.83 7.27 5.90
N VAL A 121 -12.39 7.10 4.66
CA VAL A 121 -10.97 7.06 4.27
C VAL A 121 -10.42 8.43 3.87
N GLU A 122 -11.29 9.45 3.84
CA GLU A 122 -10.97 10.85 3.47
C GLU A 122 -10.31 11.00 2.09
N VAL A 123 -10.83 10.28 1.10
CA VAL A 123 -10.37 10.33 -0.30
C VAL A 123 -11.51 10.72 -1.24
N SER A 124 -11.17 11.17 -2.45
CA SER A 124 -12.21 11.50 -3.45
C SER A 124 -12.99 10.25 -3.86
N GLN A 125 -14.27 10.43 -4.21
CA GLN A 125 -15.08 9.31 -4.71
C GLN A 125 -14.50 8.69 -5.98
N ALA A 126 -13.90 9.49 -6.86
CA ALA A 126 -13.26 8.99 -8.07
C ALA A 126 -12.17 7.95 -7.72
N ILE A 127 -11.33 8.23 -6.73
CA ILE A 127 -10.31 7.29 -6.26
C ILE A 127 -10.94 6.00 -5.73
N VAL A 128 -12.02 6.09 -4.97
CA VAL A 128 -12.71 4.88 -4.47
C VAL A 128 -13.31 4.06 -5.61
N VAL A 129 -13.92 4.71 -6.60
CA VAL A 129 -14.48 4.03 -7.77
C VAL A 129 -13.37 3.30 -8.54
N ASP A 130 -12.24 3.96 -8.79
CA ASP A 130 -11.08 3.36 -9.44
C ASP A 130 -10.58 2.11 -8.70
N TRP A 131 -10.44 2.19 -7.37
CA TRP A 131 -10.03 1.05 -6.54
C TRP A 131 -11.05 -0.07 -6.54
N THR A 132 -12.35 0.23 -6.42
CA THR A 132 -13.40 -0.80 -6.40
C THR A 132 -13.52 -1.52 -7.74
N ASN A 133 -13.31 -0.82 -8.86
CA ASN A 133 -13.22 -1.45 -10.18
C ASN A 133 -11.98 -2.34 -10.28
N PHE A 134 -10.81 -1.86 -9.86
CA PHE A 134 -9.58 -2.66 -9.82
C PHE A 134 -9.75 -3.94 -8.99
N LEU A 135 -10.36 -3.86 -7.80
CA LEU A 135 -10.62 -5.02 -6.96
C LEU A 135 -11.57 -6.02 -7.63
N ARG A 136 -12.61 -5.53 -8.32
CA ARG A 136 -13.51 -6.37 -9.10
C ARG A 136 -12.77 -7.09 -10.23
N ASP A 137 -11.91 -6.38 -10.98
CA ASP A 137 -11.12 -6.96 -12.06
C ASP A 137 -10.16 -8.05 -11.54
N VAL A 138 -9.52 -7.82 -10.40
CA VAL A 138 -8.66 -8.82 -9.74
C VAL A 138 -9.45 -10.07 -9.36
N CYS A 139 -10.66 -9.92 -8.81
CA CYS A 139 -11.51 -11.06 -8.46
C CYS A 139 -12.10 -11.80 -9.67
N GLN A 140 -12.12 -11.19 -10.86
CA GLN A 140 -12.66 -11.79 -12.08
C GLN A 140 -11.60 -12.49 -12.94
N LYS A 141 -10.31 -12.16 -12.77
CA LYS A 141 -9.20 -12.86 -13.42
C LYS A 141 -9.08 -14.28 -12.86
N LYS A 142 -9.48 -15.27 -13.66
CA LYS A 142 -9.30 -16.71 -13.40
C LYS A 142 -7.97 -17.20 -13.93
#